data_AF-A0A258KGB7-F1
#
_entry.id   AF-A0A258KGB7-F1
#
_cell.length_a   1.000
_cell.length_b   1.000
_cell.length_c   1.000
_cell.angle_alpha   90.00
_cell.angle_beta   90.00
_cell.angle_gamma   90.00
#
_symmetry.space_group_name_H-M   'P 1'
#
loop_
_entity.id
_entity.type
_entity.pdbx_description
1 polymer ?
#
loop_
_entity_poly.entity_id
_entity_poly.type
_entity_poly.pdbx_seq_one_letter_code
_entity_poly.pdbx_strand_id
1 'polypeptide(L)' 'MARRVVDVLVPVALNQAYSYSVPAGVELAPGDVVCVPLGAREVVGVVWADNANPDPRLHNR' A
#
# COMPACT_ATOMS: atom_id res chain seq x y z
N MET A 1 17.34 -5.17 7.19
CA MET A 1 16.34 -4.15 7.56
C MET A 1 14.98 -4.63 7.07
N ALA A 2 13.97 -4.69 7.94
CA ALA A 2 12.63 -5.09 7.52
C ALA A 2 12.10 -4.05 6.52
N ARG A 3 11.56 -4.51 5.38
CA ARG A 3 10.94 -3.65 4.38
C ARG A 3 9.66 -3.08 5.00
N ARG A 4 9.56 -1.75 5.16
CA ARG A 4 8.35 -1.09 5.64
C ARG A 4 7.21 -1.35 4.67
N VAL A 5 6.03 -1.68 5.19
CA VAL A 5 4.82 -1.95 4.42
C VAL A 5 3.69 -1.08 4.97
N VAL A 6 2.90 -0.49 4.08
CA VAL A 6 1.72 0.30 4.43
C VAL A 6 0.52 -0.26 3.68
N ASP A 7 -0.64 -0.17 4.31
CA ASP A 7 -1.92 -0.45 3.68
C ASP A 7 -2.43 0.80 2.96
N VAL A 8 -2.91 0.65 1.74
CA VAL A 8 -3.40 1.72 0.87
C VAL A 8 -4.85 1.42 0.47
N LEU A 9 -5.73 2.38 0.72
CA LEU A 9 -7.08 2.38 0.19
C LEU A 9 -7.05 2.80 -1.28
N VAL A 10 -7.58 1.94 -2.15
CA VAL A 10 -7.67 2.17 -3.59
C VAL A 10 -9.14 2.22 -4.02
N PRO A 11 -9.50 2.94 -5.10
CA PRO A 11 -10.89 3.21 -5.47
C PRO A 11 -11.54 2.01 -6.19
N VAL A 12 -11.75 0.93 -5.45
CA VAL A 12 -12.44 -0.29 -5.91
C VAL A 12 -13.46 -0.73 -4.86
N ALA A 13 -14.46 -1.49 -5.28
CA ALA A 13 -15.54 -1.96 -4.40
C ALA A 13 -15.11 -3.17 -3.54
N LEU A 14 -14.08 -2.97 -2.70
CA LEU A 14 -13.58 -3.96 -1.74
C LEU A 14 -13.63 -3.40 -0.31
N ASN A 15 -13.80 -4.28 0.67
CA ASN A 15 -13.83 -3.93 2.09
C ASN A 15 -12.44 -4.08 2.77
N GLN A 16 -11.37 -4.12 1.98
CA GLN A 16 -10.00 -4.28 2.44
C GLN A 16 -9.05 -3.36 1.68
N ALA A 17 -7.98 -2.93 2.36
CA ALA A 17 -6.87 -2.19 1.77
C ALA A 17 -5.86 -3.15 1.12
N TYR A 18 -5.02 -2.62 0.23
CA TYR A 18 -3.91 -3.36 -0.37
C TYR A 18 -2.60 -2.96 0.31
N SER A 19 -1.75 -3.94 0.61
CA SER A 19 -0.44 -3.69 1.21
C SER A 19 0.61 -3.42 0.15
N TYR A 20 1.34 -2.31 0.32
CA TYR A 20 2.46 -1.93 -0.54
C TYR A 20 3.71 -1.71 0.29
N SER A 21 4.83 -2.12 -0.26
CA SER A 21 6.10 -1.77 0.34
C SER A 21 6.46 -0.32 0.09
N VAL A 22 7.07 0.31 1.09
CA VAL A 22 7.59 1.65 0.96
C VAL A 22 9.04 1.59 0.44
N PRO A 23 9.40 2.31 -0.63
CA PRO A 23 10.79 2.43 -1.07
C PRO A 23 11.66 3.04 0.04
N ALA A 24 12.95 2.69 0.06
CA ALA A 24 13.88 3.25 1.04
C ALA A 24 13.99 4.78 0.88
N GLY A 25 13.98 5.51 1.99
CA GLY A 25 14.08 6.97 2.02
C GLY A 25 12.78 7.71 1.68
N VAL A 26 11.67 6.99 1.46
CA VAL A 26 10.34 7.60 1.31
C VAL A 26 9.62 7.57 2.66
N GLU A 27 9.28 8.75 3.15
CA GLU A 27 8.42 8.92 4.32
C GLU A 27 6.95 9.02 3.88
N LEU A 28 6.09 8.31 4.59
CA LEU A 28 4.64 8.28 4.35
C LEU A 28 3.90 8.24 5.68
N ALA A 29 2.79 8.95 5.76
CA ALA A 29 1.86 8.97 6.88
C ALA A 29 0.44 8.58 6.44
N PRO A 30 -0.40 8.08 7.36
CA PRO A 30 -1.83 7.95 7.11
C PRO A 30 -2.46 9.24 6.57
N GLY A 31 -3.24 9.11 5.49
CA GLY A 31 -3.86 10.22 4.78
C GLY A 31 -3.08 10.72 3.56
N ASP A 32 -1.82 10.32 3.39
CA ASP A 32 -1.04 10.70 2.20
C ASP A 32 -1.65 10.10 0.93
N VAL A 33 -1.75 10.94 -0.11
CA VAL A 33 -2.22 10.53 -1.44
C VAL A 33 -1.04 9.96 -2.23
N VAL A 34 -1.20 8.76 -2.76
CA VAL A 34 -0.15 8.01 -3.47
C VAL A 34 -0.66 7.47 -4.81
N CYS A 35 0.25 7.28 -5.76
CA CYS A 35 -0.02 6.48 -6.96
C CYS A 35 0.60 5.09 -6.75
N VAL A 36 -0.21 4.05 -6.97
CA VAL A 36 0.21 2.66 -6.76
C VAL A 36 -0.22 1.75 -7.91
N PRO A 37 0.56 0.69 -8.22
CA PRO A 37 0.17 -0.28 -9.22
C PRO A 37 -1.00 -1.14 -8.74
N LEU A 38 -2.01 -1.30 -9.58
CA LEU A 38 -3.15 -2.18 -9.37
C LEU A 38 -3.44 -2.96 -10.66
N GLY A 39 -2.92 -4.19 -10.74
CA GLY A 39 -2.92 -4.97 -11.97
C GLY A 39 -2.07 -4.28 -13.05
N ALA A 40 -2.62 -4.10 -14.26
CA ALA A 40 -1.92 -3.52 -15.40
C ALA A 40 -1.92 -1.97 -15.45
N ARG A 41 -2.38 -1.30 -14.39
CA ARG A 41 -2.53 0.17 -14.36
C ARG A 41 -2.05 0.76 -13.05
N GLU A 42 -1.77 2.05 -13.06
CA GLU A 42 -1.58 2.87 -11.86
C GLU A 42 -2.92 3.47 -11.41
N VAL A 43 -3.13 3.56 -10.10
CA VAL A 43 -4.30 4.23 -9.52
C VAL A 43 -3.89 5.16 -8.39
N VAL A 44 -4.67 6.22 -8.20
CA VAL A 44 -4.55 7.08 -7.02
C VAL A 44 -5.22 6.39 -5.84
N GLY A 45 -4.51 6.31 -4.72
CA GLY A 45 -4.99 5.78 -3.45
C GLY A 45 -4.55 6.65 -2.28
N VAL A 46 -4.91 6.23 -1.07
CA VAL A 46 -4.60 6.93 0.17
C VAL A 46 -3.99 5.95 1.16
N VAL A 47 -2.86 6.34 1.77
CA VAL A 47 -2.23 5.57 2.85
C VAL A 47 -3.18 5.49 4.03
N TRP A 48 -3.49 4.27 4.47
CA TRP A 48 -4.38 4.01 5.59
C TRP A 48 -3.62 3.86 6.90
N ALA A 49 -2.64 2.95 6.93
CA ALA A 49 -1.85 2.65 8.13
C ALA A 49 -0.56 1.90 7.79
N ASP A 50 0.41 1.92 8.70
CA ASP A 50 1.52 0.97 8.70
C ASP A 50 1.01 -0.45 8.94
N ASN A 51 1.55 -1.42 8.21
CA ASN A 51 1.22 -2.83 8.35
C ASN A 51 2.45 -3.58 8.87
N ALA A 52 2.46 -3.87 10.17
CA ALA A 52 3.54 -4.58 10.85
C ALA A 52 3.50 -6.10 10.63
N ASN A 53 2.37 -6.65 10.15
CA ASN A 53 2.19 -8.07 9.91
C ASN A 53 1.47 -8.32 8.58
N PRO A 54 2.07 -7.91 7.44
CA PRO A 54 1.46 -8.11 6.15
C PRO A 54 1.35 -9.60 5.86
N ASP A 55 0.24 -10.04 5.25
CA ASP A 55 0.10 -11.44 4.86
C ASP A 55 1.25 -11.76 3.88
N PRO A 56 2.13 -12.72 4.24
CA PRO A 56 3.29 -13.06 3.41
C PRO A 56 2.89 -13.76 2.11
N ARG A 57 1.60 -13.89 1.78
CA ARG A 57 1.10 -14.35 0.48
C ARG A 57 0.57 -13.20 -0.38
N LEU A 58 0.19 -12.07 0.22
CA LEU A 58 -0.37 -10.89 -0.46
C LEU A 58 0.71 -10.02 -1.11
N HIS A 59 1.49 -10.61 -2.00
CA HIS A 59 2.35 -9.82 -2.89
C HIS A 59 1.52 -9.51 -4.13
N ASN A 60 1.15 -8.24 -4.30
CA ASN A 60 0.66 -7.75 -5.59
C ASN A 60 1.88 -7.71 -6.53
N ARG A 61 2.24 -8.88 -7.08
CA ARG A 61 3.28 -9.06 -8.07
C ARG A 61 2.76 -8.69 -9.46
#